data_AF-A0A7L4KVJ3-F1
#
_entry.id   AF-A0A7L4KVJ3-F1
#
_cell.length_a   1.000
_cell.length_b   1.000
_cell.length_c   1.000
_cell.angle_alpha   90.00
_cell.angle_beta   90.00
_cell.angle_gamma   90.00
#
_symmetry.space_group_name_H-M   'P 1'
#
loop_
_entity.id
_entity.type
_entity.pdbx_description
1 polymer ?
#
loop_
_entity_poly.entity_id
_entity_poly.type
_entity_poly.pdbx_seq_one_letter_code
_entity_poly.pdbx_strand_id
1 'polypeptide(L)'
;FNKQKLHSLVTERCYPDMVRGNRYKTIRWRFLESLEPPRVVHARCDSIMNRGNLYGQVTVRMHSRQILAIYDRFGRLMYGGEEIPKDVLEYVVFERYLVNPFGTWRMHGKIVPEWAPPKDPIVKVGKGREIRIPGNPSGQSR
;
A
#
# COMPACT_ATOMS: atom_id res chain seq x y z
N PHE A 1 -11.69 -8.06 -10.23
CA PHE A 1 -11.47 -7.62 -8.83
C PHE A 1 -12.55 -8.24 -7.94
N ASN A 2 -12.18 -9.10 -6.98
CA ASN A 2 -13.14 -9.79 -6.11
C ASN A 2 -13.26 -9.07 -4.75
N LYS A 3 -14.28 -8.23 -4.60
CA LYS A 3 -14.53 -7.43 -3.38
C LYS A 3 -14.84 -8.30 -2.16
N GLN A 4 -15.69 -9.31 -2.33
CA GLN A 4 -16.14 -10.18 -1.24
C GLN A 4 -14.95 -10.93 -0.63
N LYS A 5 -14.08 -11.51 -1.49
CA LYS A 5 -12.89 -12.19 -1.01
C LYS A 5 -11.94 -11.22 -0.30
N LEU A 6 -11.76 -10.01 -0.82
CA LEU A 6 -10.91 -9.00 -0.19
C LEU A 6 -11.41 -8.64 1.22
N HIS A 7 -12.71 -8.38 1.40
CA HIS A 7 -13.29 -8.11 2.72
C HIS A 7 -13.05 -9.23 3.75
N SER A 8 -12.94 -10.48 3.32
CA SER A 8 -12.60 -11.59 4.23
C SER A 8 -11.12 -11.67 4.61
N LEU A 9 -10.22 -11.03 3.84
CA LEU A 9 -8.77 -11.11 4.00
C LEU A 9 -8.16 -9.87 4.66
N VAL A 10 -8.85 -8.73 4.60
CA VAL A 10 -8.38 -7.46 5.15
C VAL A 10 -9.38 -6.90 6.14
N THR A 11 -8.91 -6.08 7.07
CA THR A 11 -9.77 -5.39 8.02
C THR A 11 -10.46 -4.18 7.38
N GLU A 12 -11.45 -3.68 8.09
CA GLU A 12 -12.29 -2.57 7.63
C GLU A 12 -11.51 -1.26 7.60
N ARG A 13 -10.42 -1.19 8.38
CA ARG A 13 -9.43 -0.11 8.34
C ARG A 13 -8.55 -0.18 7.09
N CYS A 14 -8.06 -1.37 6.74
CA CYS A 14 -7.13 -1.56 5.62
C CYS A 14 -7.84 -1.48 4.25
N TYR A 15 -9.11 -1.87 4.19
CA TYR A 15 -9.85 -1.96 2.94
C TYR A 15 -9.93 -0.63 2.15
N PRO A 16 -10.30 0.52 2.77
CA PRO A 16 -10.31 1.81 2.07
C PRO A 16 -8.96 2.19 1.49
N ASP A 17 -7.87 1.95 2.22
CA ASP A 17 -6.52 2.29 1.80
C ASP A 17 -6.09 1.49 0.57
N MET A 18 -6.49 0.22 0.48
CA MET A 18 -6.21 -0.63 -0.68
C MET A 18 -7.05 -0.28 -1.91
N VAL A 19 -8.29 0.19 -1.74
CA VAL A 19 -9.26 0.34 -2.84
C VAL A 19 -9.39 1.76 -3.35
N ARG A 20 -9.36 2.78 -2.48
CA ARG A 20 -9.71 4.17 -2.82
C ARG A 20 -8.85 4.76 -3.94
N GLY A 21 -7.54 4.55 -3.89
CA GLY A 21 -6.59 5.05 -4.90
C GLY A 21 -6.62 4.28 -6.23
N ASN A 22 -7.27 3.12 -6.26
CA ASN A 22 -7.14 2.12 -7.32
C ASN A 22 -8.43 1.87 -8.10
N ARG A 23 -9.52 2.57 -7.78
CA ARG A 23 -10.85 2.35 -8.38
C ARG A 23 -10.88 2.45 -9.91
N TYR A 24 -10.02 3.29 -10.50
CA TYR A 24 -9.93 3.51 -11.95
C TYR A 24 -8.55 3.11 -12.51
N LYS A 25 -7.85 2.22 -11.82
CA LYS A 25 -6.53 1.73 -12.20
C LYS A 25 -6.59 0.23 -12.38
N THR A 26 -5.86 -0.29 -13.36
CA THR A 26 -5.64 -1.73 -13.49
C THR A 26 -4.33 -2.08 -12.81
N ILE A 27 -4.38 -2.95 -11.81
CA ILE A 27 -3.20 -3.44 -11.10
C ILE A 27 -2.92 -4.86 -11.57
N ARG A 28 -1.69 -5.10 -12.04
CA ARG A 28 -1.15 -6.42 -12.29
C ARG A 28 -0.02 -6.64 -11.29
N TRP A 29 -0.23 -7.59 -10.39
CA TRP A 29 0.74 -7.95 -9.36
C TRP A 29 1.03 -9.44 -9.46
N ARG A 30 2.31 -9.81 -9.38
CA ARG A 30 2.78 -11.20 -9.36
C ARG A 30 3.76 -11.38 -8.21
N PHE A 31 3.52 -12.43 -7.43
CA PHE A 31 4.50 -12.95 -6.50
C PHE A 31 5.47 -13.86 -7.24
N LEU A 32 6.78 -13.66 -7.08
CA LEU A 32 7.79 -14.52 -7.69
C LEU A 32 8.33 -15.51 -6.67
N GLU A 33 9.02 -15.02 -5.65
CA GLU A 33 9.68 -15.85 -4.64
C GLU A 33 9.85 -15.10 -3.31
N SER A 34 10.05 -15.86 -2.24
CA SER A 34 10.50 -15.31 -0.96
C SER A 34 12.02 -15.32 -0.93
N LEU A 35 12.65 -14.14 -0.81
CA LEU A 35 14.10 -14.03 -0.66
C LEU A 35 14.54 -14.49 0.73
N GLU A 36 13.69 -14.24 1.73
CA GLU A 36 13.84 -14.79 3.07
C GLU A 36 12.47 -15.30 3.57
N PRO A 37 12.44 -16.35 4.41
CA PRO A 37 11.21 -16.78 5.05
C PRO A 37 10.57 -15.65 5.86
N PRO A 38 9.24 -15.45 5.78
CA PRO A 38 8.54 -14.48 6.62
C PRO A 38 8.78 -14.74 8.11
N ARG A 39 9.09 -13.68 8.88
CA ARG A 39 9.36 -13.78 10.32
C ARG A 39 8.42 -12.90 11.12
N VAL A 40 7.88 -13.43 12.21
CA VAL A 40 7.18 -12.62 13.21
C VAL A 40 8.21 -11.75 13.91
N VAL A 41 8.01 -10.43 13.89
CA VAL A 41 8.92 -9.47 14.55
C VAL A 41 8.32 -8.87 15.83
N HIS A 42 6.99 -8.82 15.91
CA HIS A 42 6.31 -8.28 17.07
C HIS A 42 4.91 -8.87 17.16
N ALA A 43 4.49 -9.22 18.38
CA ALA A 43 3.14 -9.65 18.68
C ALA A 43 2.64 -8.87 19.89
N ARG A 44 1.44 -8.31 19.79
CA ARG A 44 0.79 -7.59 20.88
C ARG A 44 -0.67 -8.01 20.99
N CYS A 45 -1.22 -7.85 22.19
CA CYS A 45 -2.63 -8.04 22.47
C CYS A 45 -3.13 -6.74 23.11
N ASP A 46 -4.05 -6.06 22.43
CA ASP A 46 -4.62 -4.81 22.92
C ASP A 46 -6.09 -5.04 23.33
N SER A 47 -6.47 -4.47 24.48
CA SER A 47 -7.87 -4.30 24.86
C SER A 47 -8.33 -2.89 24.48
N ILE A 48 -9.29 -2.76 23.59
CA ILE A 48 -9.87 -1.44 23.25
C ILE A 48 -10.96 -1.13 24.27
N MET A 49 -10.73 -0.14 25.15
CA MET A 49 -11.63 0.59 26.08
C MET A 49 -12.65 -0.21 26.93
N ASN A 50 -13.35 -1.20 26.37
CA ASN A 50 -14.17 -2.17 27.08
C ASN A 50 -13.34 -3.43 27.41
N ARG A 51 -13.35 -3.84 28.69
CA ARG A 51 -12.59 -4.99 29.24
C ARG A 51 -12.93 -6.36 28.60
N GLY A 52 -13.87 -6.40 27.66
CA GLY A 52 -14.28 -7.60 26.93
C GLY A 52 -13.78 -7.69 25.49
N ASN A 53 -13.21 -6.63 24.90
CA ASN A 53 -12.83 -6.63 23.48
C ASN A 53 -11.31 -6.76 23.30
N LEU A 54 -10.84 -7.99 23.05
CA LEU A 54 -9.42 -8.30 22.85
C LEU A 54 -9.08 -8.47 21.37
N TYR A 55 -8.03 -7.77 20.93
CA TYR A 55 -7.49 -7.87 19.58
C TYR A 55 -6.02 -8.29 19.65
N GLY A 56 -5.70 -9.38 18.94
CA GLY A 56 -4.32 -9.81 18.75
C GLY A 56 -3.79 -9.19 17.47
N GLN A 57 -2.62 -8.57 17.54
CA GLN A 57 -1.91 -8.05 16.39
C GLN A 57 -0.53 -8.68 16.27
N VAL A 58 -0.19 -9.10 15.06
CA VAL A 58 1.10 -9.72 14.74
C VAL A 58 1.70 -8.98 13.56
N THR A 59 2.90 -8.46 13.76
CA THR A 59 3.70 -7.84 12.70
C THR A 59 4.65 -8.89 12.14
N VAL A 60 4.59 -9.07 10.83
CA VAL A 60 5.41 -10.03 10.08
C VAL A 60 6.31 -9.27 9.11
N ARG A 61 7.62 -9.50 9.21
CA ARG A 61 8.61 -9.06 8.23
C ARG A 61 8.57 -10.03 7.05
N MET A 62 8.33 -9.49 5.86
CA MET A 62 8.32 -10.23 4.59
C MET A 62 9.36 -9.64 3.65
N HIS A 63 10.26 -10.48 3.15
CA HIS A 63 11.26 -10.09 2.16
C HIS A 63 11.06 -10.97 0.92
N SER A 64 10.52 -10.37 -0.15
CA SER A 64 10.06 -11.11 -1.31
C SER A 64 10.36 -10.37 -2.60
N ARG A 65 10.50 -11.14 -3.68
CA ARG A 65 10.63 -10.62 -5.02
C ARG A 65 9.26 -10.64 -5.69
N GLN A 66 8.85 -9.49 -6.22
CA GLN A 66 7.51 -9.28 -6.77
C GLN A 66 7.59 -8.48 -8.06
N ILE A 67 6.57 -8.60 -8.91
CA ILE A 67 6.38 -7.72 -10.06
C ILE A 67 5.07 -6.95 -9.87
N LEU A 68 5.12 -5.64 -10.14
CA LEU A 68 3.95 -4.75 -10.06
C LEU A 68 3.92 -3.83 -11.28
N ALA A 69 2.78 -3.81 -11.97
CA ALA A 69 2.47 -2.85 -13.01
C ALA A 69 1.10 -2.22 -12.73
N ILE A 70 1.04 -0.89 -12.74
CA ILE A 70 -0.19 -0.14 -12.54
C ILE A 70 -0.48 0.70 -13.77
N TYR A 71 -1.67 0.50 -14.34
CA TYR A 71 -2.17 1.20 -15.52
C TYR A 71 -3.24 2.21 -15.15
N ASP A 72 -3.32 3.30 -15.89
CA ASP A 72 -4.41 4.26 -15.78
C ASP A 72 -5.70 3.75 -16.45
N ARG A 73 -6.76 4.57 -16.41
CA ARG A 73 -8.05 4.27 -17.03
C ARG A 73 -8.01 4.14 -18.57
N PHE A 74 -6.91 4.53 -19.20
CA PHE A 74 -6.68 4.46 -20.64
C PHE A 74 -5.70 3.35 -21.03
N GLY A 75 -5.24 2.53 -20.06
CA GLY A 75 -4.30 1.44 -20.30
C GLY A 75 -2.84 1.89 -20.43
N ARG A 76 -2.49 3.13 -20.06
CA ARG A 76 -1.10 3.60 -20.06
C ARG A 76 -0.41 3.21 -18.75
N LEU A 77 0.81 2.71 -18.85
CA LEU A 77 1.63 2.34 -17.68
C LEU A 77 1.97 3.61 -16.86
N MET A 78 1.61 3.61 -15.58
CA MET A 78 1.91 4.71 -14.65
C MET A 78 3.01 4.36 -13.63
N TYR A 79 3.14 3.08 -13.28
CA TYR A 79 4.07 2.65 -12.23
C TYR A 79 4.53 1.22 -12.47
N GLY A 80 5.82 0.98 -12.20
CA GLY A 80 6.45 -0.34 -12.31
C GLY A 80 6.55 -0.82 -13.75
N GLY A 81 6.45 -2.14 -13.95
CA GLY A 81 6.54 -2.78 -15.26
C GLY A 81 6.15 -4.26 -15.17
N GLU A 82 5.71 -4.86 -16.27
CA GLU A 82 5.20 -6.25 -16.22
C GLU A 82 6.29 -7.29 -16.08
N GLU A 83 7.52 -6.99 -16.48
CA GLU A 83 8.65 -7.91 -16.47
C GLU A 83 9.82 -7.40 -15.61
N ILE A 84 9.58 -6.40 -14.78
CA ILE A 84 10.59 -5.80 -13.91
C ILE A 84 10.38 -6.32 -12.48
N PRO A 85 11.12 -7.37 -12.06
CA PRO A 85 11.09 -7.83 -10.68
C PRO A 85 11.71 -6.78 -9.75
N LYS A 86 11.14 -6.66 -8.56
CA LYS A 86 11.66 -5.81 -7.48
C LYS A 86 11.69 -6.58 -6.18
N ASP A 87 12.78 -6.37 -5.46
CA ASP A 87 12.96 -6.91 -4.11
C ASP A 87 12.27 -5.95 -3.14
N VAL A 88 11.31 -6.47 -2.38
CA VAL A 88 10.45 -5.68 -1.50
C VAL A 88 10.54 -6.22 -0.08
N LEU A 89 10.99 -5.34 0.82
CA LEU A 89 11.00 -5.57 2.25
C LEU A 89 9.82 -4.84 2.91
N GLU A 90 8.95 -5.60 3.59
CA GLU A 90 7.68 -5.10 4.13
C GLU A 90 7.43 -5.61 5.55
N TYR A 91 6.80 -4.77 6.36
CA TYR A 91 6.32 -5.14 7.69
C TYR A 91 4.80 -5.11 7.68
N VAL A 92 4.19 -6.27 7.49
CA VAL A 92 2.74 -6.43 7.36
C VAL A 92 2.15 -6.72 8.74
N VAL A 93 1.13 -5.96 9.13
CA VAL A 93 0.41 -6.14 10.38
C VAL A 93 -0.85 -6.94 10.09
N PHE A 94 -1.01 -8.07 10.78
CA PHE A 94 -2.25 -8.84 10.83
C PHE A 94 -2.95 -8.59 12.15
N GLU A 95 -4.27 -8.59 12.13
CA GLU A 95 -5.12 -8.45 13.30
C GLU A 95 -6.17 -9.54 13.32
N ARG A 96 -6.47 -10.03 14.52
CA ARG A 96 -7.58 -10.94 14.79
C ARG A 96 -8.33 -10.48 16.04
N TYR A 97 -9.66 -10.47 15.94
CA TYR A 97 -10.51 -10.32 17.11
C TYR A 97 -10.53 -11.65 17.89
N LEU A 98 -9.92 -11.67 19.07
CA LEU A 98 -9.64 -12.90 19.81
C LEU A 98 -10.88 -13.47 20.52
N VAL A 99 -11.83 -12.61 20.85
CA VAL A 99 -13.06 -12.97 21.55
C VAL A 99 -14.01 -13.74 20.64
N ASN A 100 -13.93 -13.49 19.33
CA ASN A 100 -14.72 -14.24 18.35
C ASN A 100 -14.00 -15.57 18.02
N PRO A 101 -14.59 -16.73 18.36
CA PRO A 101 -13.98 -18.03 18.05
C PRO A 101 -13.84 -18.25 16.54
N PHE A 102 -14.74 -17.69 15.74
CA PHE A 102 -14.72 -17.75 14.27
C PHE A 102 -13.92 -16.61 13.62
N GLY A 103 -13.26 -15.77 14.43
CA GLY A 103 -12.40 -14.72 13.91
C GLY A 103 -11.27 -15.32 13.06
N THR A 104 -10.88 -14.61 12.00
CA THR A 104 -9.72 -14.98 11.18
C THR A 104 -8.67 -13.89 11.27
N TRP A 105 -7.41 -14.24 10.98
CA TRP A 105 -6.36 -13.25 10.81
C TRP A 105 -6.58 -12.50 9.51
N ARG A 106 -6.65 -11.17 9.61
CA ARG A 106 -6.86 -10.27 8.46
C ARG A 106 -5.78 -9.21 8.43
N MET A 107 -5.39 -8.77 7.24
CA MET A 107 -4.42 -7.70 7.09
C MET A 107 -4.98 -6.40 7.64
N HIS A 108 -4.28 -5.80 8.59
CA HIS A 108 -4.64 -4.55 9.25
C HIS A 108 -3.91 -3.35 8.66
N GLY A 109 -2.67 -3.53 8.23
CA GLY A 109 -1.91 -2.47 7.59
C GLY A 109 -0.46 -2.84 7.33
N LYS A 110 0.33 -1.83 6.96
CA LYS A 110 1.77 -1.93 6.72
C LYS A 110 2.49 -0.88 7.55
N ILE A 111 3.58 -1.27 8.18
CA ILE A 111 4.52 -0.34 8.82
C ILE A 111 5.58 0.03 7.80
N VAL A 112 5.80 1.32 7.61
CA VAL A 112 6.91 1.86 6.82
C VAL A 112 7.91 2.46 7.80
N PRO A 113 9.07 1.82 8.03
CA PRO A 113 10.06 2.39 8.92
C PRO A 113 10.63 3.67 8.33
N GLU A 114 11.07 4.59 9.18
CA GLU A 114 11.60 5.90 8.76
C GLU A 114 12.85 5.78 7.88
N TRP A 115 13.64 4.72 8.10
CA TRP A 115 14.84 4.42 7.30
C TRP A 115 14.54 3.72 5.97
N ALA A 116 13.27 3.37 5.68
CA ALA A 116 12.94 2.69 4.44
C ALA A 116 13.28 3.58 3.23
N PRO A 117 13.88 3.03 2.16
CA PRO A 117 14.10 3.79 0.95
C PRO A 117 12.77 4.31 0.39
N PRO A 118 12.75 5.51 -0.21
CA PRO A 118 11.56 6.05 -0.84
C PRO A 118 11.09 5.14 -1.98
N LYS A 119 9.78 5.09 -2.19
CA LYS A 119 9.21 4.36 -3.32
C LYS A 119 9.64 5.01 -4.63
N ASP A 120 9.71 4.20 -5.68
CA ASP A 120 9.99 4.69 -7.03
C ASP A 120 9.02 5.80 -7.42
N PRO A 121 9.47 6.79 -8.22
CA PRO A 121 8.59 7.83 -8.70
C PRO A 121 7.49 7.25 -9.60
N ILE A 122 6.28 7.78 -9.45
CA ILE A 122 5.18 7.48 -10.37
C ILE A 122 5.47 8.20 -11.69
N VAL A 123 5.43 7.48 -12.80
CA VAL A 123 5.56 8.06 -14.13
C VAL A 123 4.31 8.90 -14.39
N LYS A 124 4.40 10.22 -14.16
CA LYS A 124 3.36 11.17 -14.56
C LYS A 124 3.48 11.43 -16.05
N VAL A 125 2.74 10.68 -16.87
CA VAL A 125 2.52 11.07 -18.27
C VAL A 125 1.42 12.13 -18.31
N GLY A 126 1.80 13.36 -17.99
CA GLY A 126 0.97 14.54 -18.14
C GLY A 126 1.87 15.74 -18.26
N LYS A 127 1.91 16.36 -19.45
CA LYS A 127 2.61 17.63 -19.67
C LYS A 127 2.23 18.57 -18.53
N GLY A 128 3.22 18.92 -17.70
CA GLY A 128 3.11 20.12 -16.90
C GLY A 128 2.87 21.26 -17.87
N ARG A 129 1.67 21.83 -17.88
CA ARG A 129 1.57 23.24 -18.24
C ARG A 129 2.31 23.95 -17.11
N GLU A 130 3.58 24.20 -17.35
CA GLU A 130 4.32 25.23 -16.66
C GLU A 130 3.46 26.49 -16.73
N ILE A 131 2.87 26.88 -15.60
CA ILE A 131 2.20 28.16 -15.50
C ILE A 131 3.32 29.19 -15.61
N ARG A 132 3.54 29.69 -16.82
CA ARG A 132 4.32 30.91 -17.02
C ARG A 132 3.56 32.01 -16.29
N ILE A 133 4.07 32.40 -15.13
CA ILE A 133 3.69 33.67 -14.52
C ILE A 133 4.08 34.73 -15.56
N PRO A 134 3.14 35.53 -16.10
CA PRO A 134 3.53 36.62 -16.97
C PRO A 134 4.40 37.57 -16.15
N GLY A 135 5.67 37.69 -16.55
CA GLY A 135 6.57 38.70 -16.03
C GLY A 135 5.92 40.07 -16.24
N ASN A 136 5.77 40.82 -15.14
CA ASN A 136 5.19 42.14 -15.14
C ASN A 136 6.01 43.05 -16.08
N PRO A 137 5.45 43.56 -17.19
CA PRO A 137 6.15 44.53 -18.00
C PRO A 137 6.01 45.92 -17.37
N SER A 138 7.03 46.74 -17.58
CA SER A 138 7.08 48.19 -17.37
C SER A 138 7.31 48.71 -15.94
N GLY A 139 8.60 48.92 -15.64
CA GLY A 139 9.05 50.12 -14.94
C GLY A 139 9.93 50.93 -15.88
N GLN A 140 9.36 51.88 -16.62
CA GLN A 140 10.10 52.94 -17.30
C GLN A 140 9.43 54.29 -17.00
N SER A 141 10.28 55.27 -16.67
CA SER A 141 10.02 56.72 -16.52
C SER A 141 9.34 57.12 -15.19
N ARG A 142 9.90 57.97 -14.33
CA ARG A 142 10.74 59.17 -14.56
C ARG A 142 11.85 59.31 -13.53
#